data_AF-A0A936NER7-F1
#
_entry.id   AF-A0A936NER7-F1
#
_cell.length_a   1.000
_cell.length_b   1.000
_cell.length_c   1.000
_cell.angle_alpha   90.00
_cell.angle_beta   90.00
_cell.angle_gamma   90.00
#
_symmetry.space_group_name_H-M   'P 1'
#
loop_
_entity.id
_entity.type
_entity.pdbx_description
1 polymer ?
#
loop_
_entity_poly.entity_id
_entity_poly.type
_entity_poly.pdbx_seq_one_letter_code
_entity_poly.pdbx_strand_id
1 'polypeptide(L)'
;MATKQDETPSTGDQVGELKNLVVGYAKQETVDPLKSLGRYVGFGAAGGTCIGIGVVLLTLALLRGLQTIETINQPGRVHGGTWSWVPYVGALVWLLLVTAVAANAAKRGGDKRRK
;
A
#
# COMPACT_ATOMS: atom_id res chain seq x y z
N MET A 1 -2.91 64.79 -25.63
CA MET A 1 -3.12 63.32 -25.58
C MET A 1 -1.74 62.69 -25.62
N ALA A 2 -1.14 62.42 -24.46
CA ALA A 2 0.23 61.90 -24.38
C ALA A 2 0.22 60.41 -24.73
N THR A 3 0.87 60.05 -25.84
CA THR A 3 1.08 58.68 -26.28
C THR A 3 2.05 58.00 -25.31
N LYS A 4 1.60 56.99 -24.56
CA LYS A 4 2.50 56.08 -23.85
C LYS A 4 3.38 55.39 -24.89
N GLN A 5 4.69 55.53 -24.77
CA GLN A 5 5.64 54.73 -25.54
C GLN A 5 5.48 53.28 -25.11
N ASP A 6 5.15 52.41 -26.07
CA ASP A 6 5.11 50.97 -25.87
C ASP A 6 6.56 50.49 -25.73
N GLU A 7 6.99 50.25 -24.50
CA GLU A 7 8.33 49.74 -24.22
C GLU A 7 8.43 48.32 -24.78
N THR A 8 9.20 48.15 -25.86
CA THR A 8 9.43 46.85 -26.48
C THR A 8 10.12 45.94 -25.47
N PRO A 9 9.54 44.76 -25.14
CA PRO A 9 10.07 43.90 -24.10
C PRO A 9 11.52 43.54 -24.41
N SER A 10 12.41 43.81 -23.46
CA SER A 10 13.84 43.53 -23.56
C SER A 10 14.06 42.05 -23.86
N THR A 11 15.11 41.71 -24.61
CA THR A 11 15.46 40.30 -24.88
C THR A 11 15.57 39.47 -23.59
N GLY A 12 15.95 40.10 -22.47
CA GLY A 12 15.96 39.46 -21.15
C GLY A 12 14.55 39.10 -20.63
N ASP A 13 13.55 39.94 -20.88
CA ASP A 13 12.16 39.71 -20.48
C ASP A 13 11.54 38.56 -21.29
N GLN A 14 11.83 38.50 -22.60
CA GLN A 14 11.38 37.41 -23.47
C GLN A 14 11.98 36.05 -23.05
N VAL A 15 13.26 36.02 -22.68
CA VAL A 15 13.91 34.80 -22.17
C VAL A 15 13.31 34.37 -20.82
N GLY A 16 13.01 35.32 -19.94
CA GLY A 16 12.32 35.05 -18.67
C GLY A 16 10.91 34.48 -18.86
N GLU A 17 10.17 35.00 -19.83
CA GLU A 17 8.82 34.55 -20.17
C GLU A 17 8.81 33.14 -20.75
N LEU A 18 9.70 32.84 -21.72
CA LEU A 18 9.87 31.50 -22.28
C LEU A 18 10.23 30.46 -21.22
N LYS A 19 11.15 30.82 -20.31
CA LYS A 19 11.52 29.96 -19.18
C LYS A 19 10.30 29.69 -18.28
N ASN A 20 9.51 30.70 -17.97
CA ASN A 20 8.30 30.54 -17.16
C ASN A 20 7.25 29.66 -17.84
N LEU A 21 7.08 29.77 -19.16
CA LEU A 21 6.21 28.90 -19.95
C LEU A 21 6.66 27.43 -19.90
N VAL A 22 7.96 27.17 -20.12
CA VAL A 22 8.52 25.80 -20.09
C VAL A 22 8.40 25.19 -18.69
N VAL A 23 8.75 25.95 -17.66
CA VAL A 23 8.63 25.51 -16.26
C VAL A 23 7.16 25.29 -15.89
N GLY A 24 6.27 26.18 -16.32
CA GLY A 24 4.83 26.07 -16.10
C GLY A 24 4.25 24.79 -16.72
N TYR A 25 4.62 24.50 -17.97
CA TYR A 25 4.21 23.29 -18.67
C TYR A 25 4.73 22.02 -18.00
N ALA A 26 6.03 21.98 -17.69
CA ALA A 26 6.62 20.83 -17.00
C ALA A 26 5.94 20.57 -15.64
N LYS A 27 5.57 21.63 -14.92
CA LYS A 27 4.84 21.51 -13.66
C LYS A 27 3.40 21.05 -13.89
N GLN A 28 2.75 21.47 -14.96
CA GLN A 28 1.38 21.10 -15.28
C GLN A 28 1.27 19.64 -15.72
N GLU A 29 2.21 19.16 -16.55
CA GLU A 29 2.28 17.75 -16.94
C GLU A 29 2.69 16.82 -15.80
N THR A 30 3.44 17.29 -14.79
CA THR A 30 3.95 16.43 -13.71
C THR A 30 3.09 16.42 -12.45
N VAL A 31 2.42 17.52 -12.10
CA VAL A 31 1.67 17.64 -10.84
C VAL A 31 0.44 16.73 -10.82
N ASP A 32 -0.30 16.65 -11.92
CA ASP A 32 -1.48 15.80 -12.02
C ASP A 32 -1.15 14.30 -11.88
N PRO A 33 -0.15 13.73 -12.59
CA PRO A 33 0.25 12.36 -12.39
C PRO A 33 0.80 12.13 -10.98
N LEU A 34 1.57 13.06 -10.40
CA LEU A 34 2.12 12.91 -9.06
C LEU A 34 1.03 12.87 -7.98
N LYS A 35 -0.01 13.71 -8.11
CA LYS A 35 -1.17 13.70 -7.21
C LYS A 35 -1.97 12.40 -7.33
N SER A 36 -2.13 11.90 -8.56
CA SER A 36 -2.82 10.61 -8.80
C SER A 36 -2.05 9.44 -8.19
N LEU A 37 -0.71 9.46 -8.30
CA LEU A 37 0.18 8.44 -7.76
C LEU A 37 0.17 8.47 -6.23
N GLY A 38 0.25 9.66 -5.62
CA GLY A 38 0.14 9.82 -4.17
C GLY A 38 -1.18 9.25 -3.62
N ARG A 39 -2.30 9.50 -4.30
CA ARG A 39 -3.60 8.92 -3.92
C ARG A 39 -3.62 7.39 -4.06
N TYR A 40 -3.08 6.85 -5.15
CA TYR A 40 -3.00 5.41 -5.35
C TYR A 40 -2.15 4.71 -4.27
N VAL A 41 -0.96 5.26 -3.98
CA VAL A 41 -0.08 4.75 -2.92
C VAL A 41 -0.73 4.92 -1.56
N GLY A 42 -1.41 6.04 -1.29
CA GLY A 42 -2.14 6.27 -0.04
C GLY A 42 -3.23 5.21 0.21
N PHE A 43 -4.07 4.94 -0.79
CA PHE A 43 -5.08 3.88 -0.68
C PHE A 43 -4.47 2.48 -0.60
N GLY A 44 -3.37 2.24 -1.33
CA GLY A 44 -2.63 0.98 -1.26
C GLY A 44 -2.04 0.73 0.14
N ALA A 45 -1.43 1.74 0.73
CA ALA A 45 -0.86 1.67 2.07
C ALA A 45 -1.95 1.51 3.15
N ALA A 46 -3.02 2.31 3.08
CA ALA A 46 -4.13 2.19 4.03
C ALA A 46 -4.82 0.82 3.95
N GLY A 47 -5.10 0.34 2.74
CA GLY A 47 -5.67 -0.99 2.52
C GLY A 47 -4.73 -2.10 2.97
N GLY A 48 -3.43 -1.98 2.65
CA GLY A 48 -2.40 -2.94 3.07
C GLY A 48 -2.27 -3.03 4.59
N THR A 49 -2.27 -1.90 5.29
CA THR A 49 -2.25 -1.86 6.76
C THR A 49 -3.51 -2.50 7.34
N CYS A 50 -4.70 -2.16 6.83
CA CYS A 50 -5.96 -2.75 7.29
C CYS A 50 -5.98 -4.27 7.12
N ILE A 51 -5.57 -4.77 5.95
CA ILE A 51 -5.46 -6.21 5.69
C ILE A 51 -4.41 -6.85 6.60
N GLY A 52 -3.24 -6.23 6.78
CA GLY A 52 -2.18 -6.74 7.65
C GLY A 52 -2.65 -6.91 9.09
N ILE A 53 -3.34 -5.90 9.64
CA ILE A 53 -3.96 -5.97 10.97
C ILE A 53 -4.99 -7.10 11.02
N GLY A 54 -5.86 -7.21 10.02
CA GLY A 54 -6.86 -8.28 9.95
C GLY A 54 -6.23 -9.68 9.95
N VAL A 55 -5.17 -9.89 9.17
CA VAL A 55 -4.45 -11.17 9.13
C VAL A 55 -3.83 -11.51 10.48
N VAL A 56 -3.22 -10.53 11.18
CA VAL A 56 -2.67 -10.73 12.52
C VAL A 56 -3.78 -11.12 13.51
N LEU A 57 -4.87 -10.35 13.55
CA LEU A 57 -5.99 -10.62 14.45
C LEU A 57 -6.64 -11.99 14.20
N LEU A 58 -6.85 -12.36 12.93
CA LEU A 58 -7.38 -13.67 12.57
C LEU A 58 -6.42 -14.80 12.95
N THR A 59 -5.11 -14.60 12.76
CA THR A 59 -4.10 -15.59 13.16
C THR A 59 -4.08 -15.78 14.68
N LEU A 60 -4.17 -14.69 15.45
CA LEU A 60 -4.27 -14.74 16.90
C LEU A 60 -5.57 -15.42 17.35
N ALA A 61 -6.70 -15.11 16.72
CA ALA A 61 -7.99 -15.74 17.02
C ALA A 61 -7.96 -17.24 16.74
N LEU A 62 -7.40 -17.66 15.61
CA LEU A 62 -7.20 -19.08 15.27
C LEU A 62 -6.31 -19.77 16.29
N LEU A 63 -5.14 -19.19 16.58
CA LEU A 63 -4.19 -19.74 17.55
C LEU A 63 -4.85 -19.87 18.93
N ARG A 64 -5.56 -18.83 19.37
CA ARG A 64 -6.27 -18.82 20.65
C ARG A 64 -7.36 -19.88 20.68
N GLY A 65 -8.16 -19.98 19.61
CA GLY A 65 -9.20 -21.00 19.48
C GLY A 65 -8.63 -22.41 19.59
N LEU A 66 -7.55 -22.70 18.85
CA LEU A 66 -6.89 -24.01 18.92
C LEU A 66 -6.29 -24.31 20.30
N GLN A 67 -5.74 -23.30 20.98
CA GLN A 67 -5.19 -23.44 22.34
C GLN A 67 -6.24 -23.60 23.43
N THR A 68 -7.48 -23.17 23.20
CA THR A 68 -8.59 -23.36 24.16
C THR A 68 -9.24 -24.74 24.06
N ILE A 69 -8.96 -25.50 23.01
CA ILE A 69 -9.50 -26.85 22.84
C ILE A 69 -8.74 -27.81 23.75
N GLU A 70 -9.42 -28.33 24.76
CA GLU A 70 -8.86 -29.17 25.83
C GLU A 70 -8.18 -30.46 25.31
N THR A 71 -8.68 -31.03 24.22
CA THR A 71 -8.09 -32.22 23.58
C THR A 71 -6.74 -31.95 22.91
N ILE A 72 -6.54 -30.73 22.40
CA ILE A 72 -5.33 -30.34 21.68
C ILE A 72 -4.31 -29.74 22.65
N ASN A 73 -4.78 -28.87 23.54
CA ASN A 73 -3.96 -28.19 24.51
C ASN A 73 -4.64 -28.26 25.87
N GLN A 74 -4.11 -29.10 26.76
CA GLN A 74 -4.58 -29.27 28.13
C GLN A 74 -4.22 -28.02 28.95
N PRO A 75 -5.11 -27.02 29.10
CA PRO A 75 -4.72 -25.67 29.52
C PRO A 75 -4.31 -25.62 31.00
N GLY A 76 -4.75 -26.61 31.80
CA GLY A 76 -4.43 -26.74 33.22
C GLY A 76 -3.10 -27.44 33.53
N ARG A 77 -2.35 -27.91 32.51
CA ARG A 77 -1.06 -28.57 32.70
C ARG A 77 0.09 -27.63 32.32
N VAL A 78 1.08 -27.52 33.21
CA VAL A 78 2.25 -26.61 33.08
C VAL A 78 3.04 -26.80 31.77
N HIS A 79 3.07 -28.02 31.23
CA HIS A 79 3.82 -28.34 30.00
C HIS A 79 2.92 -28.52 28.76
N GLY A 80 1.61 -28.27 28.87
CA GLY A 80 0.64 -28.63 27.82
C GLY A 80 0.54 -30.16 27.61
N GLY A 81 -0.47 -30.59 26.86
CA GLY A 81 -0.61 -32.00 26.44
C GLY A 81 0.39 -32.37 25.34
N THR A 82 0.48 -33.65 24.96
CA THR A 82 1.35 -34.15 23.86
C THR A 82 1.14 -33.43 22.52
N TRP A 83 0.00 -32.77 22.35
CA TRP A 83 -0.42 -32.08 21.13
C TRP A 83 -0.29 -30.55 21.21
N SER A 84 0.42 -30.01 22.21
CA SER A 84 0.62 -28.57 22.40
C SER A 84 1.30 -27.85 21.23
N TRP A 85 1.95 -28.60 20.32
CA TRP A 85 2.58 -28.07 19.11
C TRP A 85 1.57 -27.75 17.97
N VAL A 86 0.39 -28.38 17.97
CA VAL A 86 -0.62 -28.26 16.90
C VAL A 86 -1.11 -26.83 16.66
N PRO A 87 -1.42 -26.01 17.68
CA PRO A 87 -1.89 -24.65 17.46
C PRO A 87 -0.88 -23.81 16.68
N TYR A 88 0.42 -24.01 16.93
CA TYR A 88 1.49 -23.29 16.25
C TYR A 88 1.64 -23.73 14.80
N VAL A 89 1.56 -25.04 14.53
CA VAL A 89 1.56 -25.56 13.15
C VAL A 89 0.31 -25.09 12.40
N GLY A 90 -0.85 -25.06 13.05
CA GLY A 90 -2.09 -24.52 12.47
C GLY A 90 -1.97 -23.05 12.08
N ALA A 91 -1.38 -22.22 12.95
CA ALA A 91 -1.11 -20.81 12.64
C ALA A 91 -0.10 -20.67 11.47
N LEU A 92 0.92 -21.53 11.41
CA LEU A 92 1.91 -21.52 10.34
C LEU A 92 1.27 -21.88 8.99
N VAL A 93 0.48 -22.96 8.93
CA VAL A 93 -0.28 -23.35 7.74
C VAL A 93 -1.22 -22.23 7.30
N TRP A 94 -1.93 -21.60 8.24
CA TRP A 94 -2.80 -20.47 7.95
C TRP A 94 -2.06 -19.30 7.29
N LEU A 95 -0.90 -18.90 7.84
CA LEU A 95 -0.08 -17.84 7.26
C LEU A 95 0.46 -18.18 5.86
N LEU A 96 0.83 -19.44 5.62
CA LEU A 96 1.24 -19.91 4.30
C LEU A 96 0.09 -19.83 3.29
N LEU A 97 -1.12 -20.24 3.69
CA LEU A 97 -2.31 -20.15 2.84
C LEU A 97 -2.64 -18.70 2.49
N VAL A 98 -2.67 -17.81 3.49
CA VAL A 98 -2.91 -16.37 3.28
C VAL A 98 -1.85 -15.77 2.35
N THR A 99 -0.58 -16.13 2.54
CA THR A 99 0.53 -15.66 1.69
C THR A 99 0.38 -16.16 0.25
N ALA A 100 0.03 -17.44 0.05
CA ALA A 100 -0.20 -18.01 -1.27
C ALA A 100 -1.37 -17.31 -2.00
N VAL A 101 -2.46 -17.04 -1.28
CA VAL A 101 -3.62 -16.30 -1.80
C VAL A 101 -3.23 -14.87 -2.15
N ALA A 102 -2.52 -14.17 -1.28
CA ALA A 102 -2.05 -12.80 -1.52
C ALA A 102 -1.11 -12.73 -2.74
N ALA A 103 -0.17 -13.67 -2.87
CA ALA A 103 0.74 -13.76 -4.01
C ALA A 103 -0.03 -14.02 -5.32
N ASN A 104 -1.02 -14.90 -5.30
CA ASN A 104 -1.88 -15.16 -6.46
C ASN A 104 -2.73 -13.93 -6.84
N ALA A 105 -3.29 -13.23 -5.85
CA ALA A 105 -4.04 -12.00 -6.07
C ALA A 105 -3.16 -10.90 -6.70
N ALA A 106 -1.93 -10.74 -6.22
CA ALA A 106 -0.96 -9.80 -6.79
C ALA A 106 -0.61 -10.15 -8.25
N LYS A 107 -0.35 -11.43 -8.55
CA LYS A 107 -0.10 -11.91 -9.93
C LYS A 107 -1.25 -11.61 -10.87
N ARG A 108 -2.49 -11.90 -10.45
CA ARG A 108 -3.71 -11.64 -11.24
C ARG A 108 -3.93 -10.15 -11.50
N GLY A 109 -3.62 -9.30 -10.51
CA GLY A 109 -3.67 -7.84 -10.67
C GLY A 109 -2.66 -7.32 -11.70
N GLY A 110 -1.46 -7.91 -11.74
CA GLY A 110 -0.45 -7.59 -12.74
C GLY A 110 -0.84 -7.99 -14.16
N ASP A 111 -1.42 -9.19 -14.34
CA ASP A 111 -1.85 -9.69 -15.66
C ASP A 111 -2.98 -8.84 -16.26
N LYS A 112 -3.95 -8.43 -15.43
CA LYS A 112 -5.06 -7.56 -15.87
C LYS A 112 -4.62 -6.14 -16.26
N ARG A 113 -3.48 -5.65 -15.78
CA ARG A 113 -2.94 -4.33 -16.15
C ARG A 113 -2.11 -4.35 -17.44
N ARG A 114 -1.74 -5.53 -17.94
CA ARG A 114 -0.95 -5.70 -19.17
C ARG A 114 -1.81 -5.90 -20.42
N LYS A 115 -3.12 -6.14 -20.27
CA LYS A 115 -4.10 -6.15 -21.36
C LYS A 115 -4.78 -4.80 -21.44
#